data_AF-A0A3N5G8T4-F1
#
_entry.id   AF-A0A3N5G8T4-F1
#
_cell.length_a   1.000
_cell.length_b   1.000
_cell.length_c   1.000
_cell.angle_alpha   90.00
_cell.angle_beta   90.00
_cell.angle_gamma   90.00
#
_symmetry.space_group_name_H-M   'P 1'
#
loop_
_entity.id
_entity.type
_entity.pdbx_description
1 polymer ?
#
loop_
_entity_poly.entity_id
_entity_poly.type
_entity_poly.pdbx_seq_one_letter_code
_entity_poly.pdbx_strand_id
1 'polypeptide(L)' 'MPTILFVGPYRFFFVSLDAGEPPHVHIQREKMVAKFWLDPVVLERAGGFKPQELNKLFKMTQEHRDFLLERWHEHFGD' A
#
# COMPACT_ATOMS: atom_id res chain seq x y z
N MET A 1 -2.86 -13.27 -4.00
CA MET A 1 -2.46 -11.86 -3.82
C MET A 1 -1.15 -11.65 -4.59
N PRO A 2 -1.21 -11.05 -5.78
CA PRO A 2 0.01 -10.65 -6.50
C PRO A 2 0.75 -9.60 -5.67
N THR A 3 2.07 -9.74 -5.59
CA THR A 3 2.91 -8.69 -5.03
C THR A 3 3.20 -7.67 -6.12
N ILE A 4 3.01 -6.39 -5.82
CA ILE A 4 3.21 -5.30 -6.79
C ILE A 4 4.64 -4.79 -6.73
N LEU A 5 5.16 -4.65 -5.51
CA LEU A 5 6.47 -4.07 -5.24
C LEU A 5 7.06 -4.65 -3.95
N PHE A 6 8.38 -4.82 -3.95
CA PHE A 6 9.17 -5.11 -2.75
C PHE A 6 10.21 -4.01 -2.55
N VAL A 7 10.20 -3.39 -1.38
CA VAL A 7 11.22 -2.40 -0.98
C VAL A 7 11.82 -2.85 0.35
N GLY A 8 13.03 -3.40 0.29
CA GLY A 8 13.69 -4.00 1.46
C GLY A 8 12.81 -5.08 2.11
N PRO A 9 12.47 -4.97 3.41
CA PRO A 9 11.62 -5.95 4.11
C PRO A 9 10.11 -5.72 3.90
N TYR A 10 9.71 -4.71 3.12
CA TYR A 10 8.33 -4.31 2.96
C TYR A 10 7.74 -4.82 1.65
N ARG A 11 6.59 -5.49 1.75
CA ARG A 11 5.85 -6.06 0.62
C ARG A 11 4.58 -5.26 0.35
N PHE A 12 4.44 -4.73 -0.86
CA PHE A 12 3.26 -4.01 -1.31
C PHE A 12 2.34 -4.92 -2.12
N PHE A 13 1.06 -4.97 -1.78
CA PHE A 13 0.08 -5.83 -2.44
C PHE A 13 -1.32 -5.22 -2.40
N PHE A 14 -2.18 -5.69 -3.31
CA PHE A 14 -3.62 -5.42 -3.31
C PHE A 14 -4.39 -6.66 -2.88
N VAL A 15 -5.55 -6.42 -2.29
CA VAL A 15 -6.50 -7.47 -1.91
C VAL A 15 -7.70 -7.34 -2.85
N SER A 16 -7.95 -8.37 -3.67
CA SER A 16 -9.03 -8.34 -4.67
C SER A 16 -10.43 -8.14 -4.08
N LEU A 17 -10.61 -8.39 -2.78
CA LEU A 17 -11.87 -8.14 -2.08
C LEU A 17 -12.18 -6.64 -1.94
N ASP A 18 -11.16 -5.78 -2.08
CA ASP A 18 -11.28 -4.33 -1.88
C ASP A 18 -11.63 -3.56 -3.18
N ALA A 19 -12.15 -4.25 -4.21
CA ALA A 19 -12.47 -3.66 -5.53
C ALA A 19 -13.48 -2.51 -5.51
N GLY A 20 -14.22 -2.33 -4.41
CA GLY A 20 -15.19 -1.24 -4.23
C GLY A 20 -14.64 -0.03 -3.46
N GLU A 21 -13.39 -0.06 -3.02
CA GLU A 21 -12.78 1.03 -2.26
C GLU A 21 -11.95 1.96 -3.16
N PRO A 22 -11.68 3.21 -2.73
CA PRO A 22 -10.73 4.09 -3.40
C PRO A 22 -9.33 3.46 -3.53
N PRO A 23 -8.48 3.95 -4.44
CA PRO A 23 -7.14 3.40 -4.64
C PRO A 23 -6.30 3.38 -3.35
N HIS A 24 -5.82 2.19 -2.97
CA HIS A 24 -5.00 2.01 -1.78
C HIS A 24 -4.03 0.85 -1.93
N VAL A 25 -3.08 0.75 -1.00
CA VAL A 25 -2.11 -0.34 -0.96
C VAL A 25 -1.95 -0.89 0.45
N HIS A 26 -1.78 -2.21 0.54
CA HIS A 26 -1.40 -2.88 1.77
C HIS A 26 0.11 -3.11 1.79
N ILE A 27 0.75 -2.78 2.91
CA ILE A 27 2.19 -2.92 3.11
C ILE A 27 2.43 -3.88 4.27
N GLN A 28 2.99 -5.05 3.96
CA GLN A 28 3.28 -6.08 4.94
C GLN A 28 4.76 -6.12 5.30
N ARG A 29 5.05 -6.35 6.58
CA ARG A 29 6.34 -6.82 7.09
C ARG A 29 6.09 -7.82 8.22
N GLU A 30 6.61 -9.03 8.05
CA GLU A 30 6.41 -10.14 9.01
C GLU A 30 4.91 -10.36 9.30
N LYS A 31 4.46 -10.10 10.54
CA LYS A 31 3.05 -10.22 10.97
C LYS A 31 2.30 -8.88 10.94
N MET A 32 2.97 -7.77 10.58
CA MET A 32 2.39 -6.43 10.56
C MET A 32 1.91 -6.07 9.15
N VAL A 33 0.75 -5.43 9.04
CA VAL A 33 0.16 -5.02 7.75
C VAL A 33 -0.47 -3.63 7.87
N ALA A 34 0.17 -2.64 7.25
CA ALA A 34 -0.36 -1.28 7.15
C ALA A 34 -1.20 -1.12 5.89
N LYS A 35 -2.14 -0.18 5.91
CA LYS A 35 -2.96 0.21 4.75
C LYS A 35 -2.85 1.71 4.53
N PHE A 36 -2.57 2.09 3.28
CA PHE A 36 -2.44 3.48 2.86
C PHE A 36 -3.33 3.75 1.65
N TRP A 37 -4.12 4.82 1.70
CA TRP A 37 -4.74 5.40 0.50
C TRP A 37 -3.65 5.94 -0.42
N LEU A 38 -3.92 5.98 -1.73
CA LEU A 38 -3.02 6.52 -2.74
C LEU A 38 -3.46 7.90 -3.24
N ASP A 39 -4.72 8.28 -3.03
CA ASP A 39 -5.24 9.59 -3.46
C ASP A 39 -6.15 10.27 -2.42
N PRO A 40 -5.61 11.21 -1.61
CA PRO A 40 -4.20 11.48 -1.39
C PRO A 40 -3.51 10.35 -0.61
N VAL A 41 -2.17 10.31 -0.61
CA VAL A 41 -1.43 9.33 0.19
C VAL A 41 -1.67 9.59 1.67
N VAL A 42 -2.41 8.71 2.34
CA VAL A 42 -2.79 8.86 3.75
C VAL A 42 -2.83 7.50 4.43
N LEU A 43 -2.36 7.44 5.67
CA LEU A 43 -2.44 6.24 6.49
C LEU A 43 -3.91 5.98 6.89
N GLU A 44 -4.44 4.81 6.53
CA GLU A 44 -5.72 4.34 7.07
C GLU A 44 -5.50 3.46 8.31
N ARG A 45 -4.57 2.50 8.20
CA ARG A 45 -4.35 1.50 9.24
C ARG A 45 -2.87 1.28 9.48
N ALA A 46 -2.45 1.46 10.73
CA ALA A 46 -1.06 1.31 11.16
C ALA A 46 -0.58 -0.14 11.26
N GLY A 47 -1.45 -1.12 11.49
CA GLY A 47 -1.08 -2.53 11.36
C GLY A 47 -0.03 -3.08 12.33
N GLY A 48 0.23 -2.40 13.44
CA GLY A 48 1.30 -2.75 14.41
C GLY A 48 2.64 -2.06 14.18
N PHE A 49 2.78 -1.26 13.12
CA PHE A 49 4.00 -0.49 12.88
C PHE A 49 4.15 0.68 13.86
N LYS A 50 5.39 0.98 14.23
CA LYS A 50 5.73 2.15 15.05
C LYS A 50 5.62 3.45 14.24
N PRO A 51 5.34 4.61 14.87
CA PRO A 51 5.22 5.90 14.17
C PRO A 51 6.41 6.25 13.26
N GLN A 52 7.64 5.92 13.68
CA GLN A 52 8.84 6.14 12.87
C GLN A 52 8.87 5.28 11.60
N GLU A 53 8.37 4.05 11.67
CA GLU A 53 8.27 3.19 10.50
C GLU A 53 7.12 3.63 9.59
N LEU A 54 5.99 4.02 10.15
CA LEU A 54 4.87 4.57 9.38
C LEU A 54 5.30 5.79 8.56
N ASN A 55 6.14 6.67 9.10
CA ASN A 55 6.71 7.79 8.35
C ASN A 55 7.63 7.34 7.20
N LYS A 56 8.37 6.23 7.36
CA LYS A 56 9.17 5.65 6.26
C LYS A 56 8.26 5.05 5.19
N LEU A 57 7.26 4.28 5.60
CA LEU A 57 6.27 3.69 4.71
C LEU A 57 5.53 4.77 3.92
N PHE A 58 5.08 5.82 4.60
CA PHE A 58 4.45 6.98 3.96
C PHE A 58 5.33 7.58 2.85
N LYS A 59 6.62 7.82 3.14
CA LYS A 59 7.56 8.36 2.14
C LYS A 59 7.74 7.41 0.95
N MET A 60 7.89 6.11 1.21
CA MET A 60 8.00 5.09 0.16
C MET A 60 6.73 5.02 -0.69
N THR A 61 5.55 5.06 -0.08
CA THR A 61 4.27 5.06 -0.79
C THR A 61 4.11 6.32 -1.63
N GLN A 62 4.54 7.49 -1.13
CA GLN A 62 4.57 8.74 -1.89
C GLN A 62 5.51 8.65 -3.11
N GLU A 63 6.71 8.12 -2.92
CA GLU A 63 7.71 7.98 -3.99
C GLU A 63 7.24 7.04 -5.10
N HIS A 64 6.50 5.98 -4.74
CA HIS A 64 5.95 5.01 -5.69
C HIS A 64 4.47 5.23 -6.01
N ARG A 65 3.89 6.38 -5.65
CA ARG A 65 2.44 6.62 -5.71
C ARG A 65 1.88 6.38 -7.12
N ASP A 66 2.49 6.99 -8.13
CA ASP A 66 1.96 6.95 -9.49
C ASP A 66 2.01 5.53 -10.06
N PHE A 67 3.11 4.81 -9.83
CA PHE A 67 3.24 3.40 -10.17
C PHE A 67 2.19 2.51 -9.47
N LEU A 68 1.92 2.75 -8.18
CA LEU A 68 0.91 2.00 -7.44
C LEU A 68 -0.50 2.32 -7.94
N LEU A 69 -0.78 3.56 -8.32
CA LEU A 69 -2.07 3.96 -8.91
C LEU A 69 -2.29 3.31 -10.27
N GLU A 70 -1.29 3.33 -11.15
CA GLU A 70 -1.35 2.63 -12.45
C GLU A 70 -1.69 1.15 -12.25
N ARG A 71 -0.97 0.47 -11.35
CA ARG A 71 -1.21 -0.94 -11.03
C ARG A 71 -2.56 -1.20 -10.38
N TRP A 72 -3.07 -0.25 -9.59
CA TRP A 72 -4.41 -0.34 -9.02
C TRP A 72 -5.45 -0.33 -10.14
N HIS A 73 -5.34 0.61 -11.08
CA HIS A 73 -6.23 0.70 -12.23
C HIS A 73 -6.11 -0.51 -13.17
N GLU A 74 -4.92 -1.08 -13.37
CA GLU A 74 -4.78 -2.33 -14.13
C GLU A 74 -5.41 -3.54 -13.44
N HIS A 75 -5.41 -3.57 -12.09
CA HIS A 75 -5.89 -4.73 -11.32
C HIS A 75 -7.41 -4.68 -11.04
N PHE A 76 -7.98 -3.49 -10.88
CA PHE A 76 -9.39 -3.29 -10.54
C PHE A 76 -10.19 -2.55 -11.62
N GLY A 77 -9.52 -1.97 -12.61
CA GLY A 77 -10.16 -1.34 -13.77
C GLY A 77 -10.33 -2.34 -14.90
N ASP A 78 -11.44 -3.05 -14.87
CA ASP A 78 -12.13 -3.63 -16.04
C ASP A 78 -13.65 -3.53 -15.80
#